data_AF-A0A1H2Y9A0-F1
#
_entry.id   AF-A0A1H2Y9A0-F1
#
_cell.length_a   1.000
_cell.length_b   1.000
_cell.length_c   1.000
_cell.angle_alpha   90.00
_cell.angle_beta   90.00
_cell.angle_gamma   90.00
#
_symmetry.space_group_name_H-M   'P 1'
#
loop_
_entity.id
_entity.type
_entity.pdbx_description
1 polymer ?
#
loop_
_entity_poly.entity_id
_entity_poly.type
_entity_poly.pdbx_seq_one_letter_code
_entity_poly.pdbx_strand_id
1 'polypeptide(L)'
;MAMKDFAVTAPRPLPVFILADTSGSLGVDGKIEALNQSLRDMVKSFPTESRLRAEIHLGVNTFGGDAQAHLPLSAAHQIQGIQEFVASGGTPLARRYPKPIN
;
A
#
# COMPACT_ATOMS: atom_id res chain seq x y z
N MET A 1 16.82 37.07 26.18
CA MET A 1 16.41 36.61 24.83
C MET A 1 15.61 35.33 25.02
N ALA A 2 14.31 35.36 24.74
CA ALA A 2 13.45 34.20 24.89
C ALA A 2 13.61 33.28 23.67
N MET A 3 13.98 32.04 23.90
CA MET A 3 14.00 31.00 22.88
C MET A 3 12.53 30.69 22.55
N LYS A 4 12.10 31.08 21.34
CA LYS A 4 10.79 30.71 20.84
C LYS A 4 10.81 29.20 20.60
N ASP A 5 9.97 28.48 21.31
CA ASP A 5 9.72 27.05 21.08
C ASP A 5 9.32 26.86 19.62
N PHE A 6 10.28 26.44 18.79
CA PHE A 6 10.00 25.91 17.47
C PHE A 6 9.36 24.54 17.66
N ALA A 7 8.08 24.53 18.02
CA ALA A 7 7.27 23.34 17.94
C ALA A 7 7.11 22.98 16.46
N VAL A 8 8.03 22.18 15.94
CA VAL A 8 7.90 21.55 14.62
C VAL A 8 6.61 20.73 14.68
N THR A 9 5.56 21.21 14.02
CA THR A 9 4.31 20.47 13.91
C THR A 9 4.61 19.24 13.04
N ALA A 10 4.75 18.08 13.66
CA ALA A 10 4.96 16.83 12.94
C ALA A 10 3.80 16.63 11.94
N PRO A 11 4.09 16.27 10.66
CA PRO A 11 3.04 15.96 9.70
C PRO A 11 2.11 14.88 10.25
N ARG A 12 0.79 15.03 10.04
CA ARG A 12 -0.14 13.97 10.47
C ARG A 12 0.02 12.76 9.55
N PRO A 13 0.32 11.56 10.09
CA PRO A 13 0.42 10.37 9.25
C PRO A 13 -0.97 9.99 8.71
N LEU A 14 -1.06 9.75 7.41
CA LEU A 14 -2.26 9.28 6.72
C LEU A 14 -2.03 7.83 6.28
N PRO A 15 -2.55 6.82 7.02
CA PRO A 15 -2.38 5.43 6.66
C PRO A 15 -3.30 5.06 5.48
N VAL A 16 -2.71 4.46 4.45
CA VAL A 16 -3.37 3.92 3.26
C VAL A 16 -3.04 2.44 3.17
N PHE A 17 -4.06 1.60 3.15
CA PHE A 17 -3.91 0.15 2.96
C PHE A 17 -4.49 -0.27 1.63
N ILE A 18 -3.68 -0.95 0.82
CA ILE A 18 -4.10 -1.54 -0.44
C ILE A 18 -4.22 -3.06 -0.25
N LEU A 19 -5.36 -3.59 -0.66
CA LEU A 19 -5.62 -5.03 -0.73
C LEU A 19 -5.63 -5.42 -2.20
N ALA A 20 -4.52 -5.97 -2.69
CA ALA A 20 -4.33 -6.38 -4.06
C ALA A 20 -4.75 -7.85 -4.24
N ASP A 21 -5.71 -8.12 -5.11
CA ASP A 21 -5.97 -9.50 -5.55
C ASP A 21 -4.82 -9.94 -6.48
N THR A 22 -4.29 -11.13 -6.27
CA THR A 22 -3.24 -11.76 -7.10
C THR A 22 -3.61 -13.18 -7.48
N SER A 23 -4.91 -13.51 -7.46
CA SER A 23 -5.41 -14.82 -7.87
C SER A 23 -5.13 -15.11 -9.35
N GLY A 24 -5.07 -16.39 -9.71
CA GLY A 24 -4.73 -16.85 -11.05
C GLY A 24 -5.64 -16.31 -12.16
N SER A 25 -6.87 -15.89 -11.85
CA SER A 25 -7.77 -15.22 -12.79
C SER A 25 -7.26 -13.85 -13.27
N LEU A 26 -6.37 -13.21 -12.50
CA LEU A 26 -5.71 -11.96 -12.88
C LEU A 26 -4.50 -12.16 -13.81
N GLY A 27 -4.03 -13.40 -13.96
CA GLY A 27 -3.01 -13.74 -14.96
C GLY A 27 -3.57 -13.83 -16.38
N VAL A 28 -4.89 -13.70 -16.54
CA VAL A 28 -5.58 -13.74 -17.82
C VAL A 28 -5.83 -12.29 -18.29
N ASP A 29 -5.61 -12.04 -19.58
CA ASP A 29 -5.86 -10.75 -20.25
C ASP A 29 -5.05 -9.55 -19.73
N GLY A 30 -3.87 -9.76 -19.16
CA GLY A 30 -2.98 -8.65 -18.80
C GLY A 30 -3.39 -7.87 -17.53
N LYS A 31 -4.32 -8.41 -16.71
CA LYS A 31 -4.89 -7.68 -15.56
C LYS A 31 -3.88 -7.49 -14.44
N ILE A 32 -3.01 -8.47 -14.21
CA ILE A 32 -1.96 -8.38 -13.19
C ILE A 32 -0.90 -7.35 -13.60
N GLU A 33 -0.60 -7.22 -14.90
CA GLU A 33 0.28 -6.20 -15.46
C GLU A 33 -0.33 -4.81 -15.29
N ALA A 34 -1.63 -4.65 -15.56
CA ALA A 34 -2.35 -3.39 -15.31
C ALA A 34 -2.37 -3.01 -13.82
N LEU A 35 -2.53 -3.99 -12.92
CA LEU A 35 -2.46 -3.78 -11.48
C LEU A 35 -1.05 -3.34 -11.04
N ASN A 36 -0.02 -4.03 -11.52
CA ASN A 36 1.38 -3.69 -11.27
C ASN A 36 1.69 -2.27 -11.73
N GLN A 37 1.27 -1.90 -12.94
CA GLN A 37 1.48 -0.58 -13.49
C GLN A 37 0.77 0.50 -12.66
N SER A 38 -0.50 0.28 -12.31
CA SER A 38 -1.28 1.22 -11.50
C SER A 38 -0.67 1.45 -10.12
N LEU A 39 -0.15 0.38 -9.48
CA LEU A 39 0.50 0.47 -8.18
C LEU A 39 1.86 1.17 -8.25
N ARG A 40 2.63 0.94 -9.32
CA ARG A 40 3.86 1.67 -9.58
C ARG A 40 3.58 3.17 -9.74
N ASP A 41 2.58 3.52 -10.52
CA ASP A 41 2.23 4.93 -10.77
C ASP A 41 1.70 5.62 -9.50
N MET A 42 0.94 4.90 -8.68
CA MET A 42 0.49 5.39 -7.38
C MET A 42 1.64 5.63 -6.39
N VAL A 43 2.56 4.68 -6.25
CA VAL A 43 3.74 4.85 -5.38
C VAL A 43 4.60 6.02 -5.85
N LYS A 44 4.72 6.23 -7.16
CA LYS A 44 5.46 7.38 -7.73
C LYS A 44 4.75 8.71 -7.51
N SER A 45 3.42 8.76 -7.42
CA SER A 45 2.67 10.00 -7.22
C SER A 45 2.54 10.41 -5.74
N PHE A 46 2.72 9.49 -4.79
CA PHE A 46 2.63 9.85 -3.36
C PHE A 46 3.69 10.88 -2.90
N PRO A 47 4.97 10.80 -3.32
CA PRO A 47 5.93 11.86 -3.00
C PRO A 47 5.52 13.24 -3.53
N THR A 48 4.89 13.29 -4.72
CA THR A 48 4.45 14.57 -5.34
C THR A 48 3.18 15.13 -4.71
N GLU A 49 2.27 14.26 -4.25
CA GLU A 49 0.99 14.65 -3.63
C GLU A 49 1.08 14.82 -2.11
N SER A 50 2.16 14.37 -1.46
CA SER A 50 2.37 14.58 -0.03
C SER A 50 2.55 16.07 0.26
N ARG A 51 1.44 16.73 0.62
CA ARG A 51 1.45 18.13 1.07
C ARG A 51 2.22 18.21 2.38
N LEU A 52 2.90 19.33 2.62
CA LEU A 52 3.73 19.69 3.79
C LEU A 52 3.14 19.42 5.20
N ARG A 53 1.89 18.94 5.31
CA ARG A 53 1.19 18.68 6.58
C ARG A 53 0.70 17.23 6.74
N ALA A 54 0.82 16.38 5.73
CA ALA A 54 0.38 14.99 5.80
C ALA A 54 1.42 14.05 5.20
N GLU A 55 1.88 13.10 5.99
CA GLU A 55 2.81 12.06 5.56
C GLU A 55 2.02 10.80 5.21
N ILE A 56 2.01 10.41 3.94
CA ILE A 56 1.28 9.20 3.51
C ILE A 56 2.07 7.97 3.94
N HIS A 57 1.42 7.06 4.64
CA HIS A 57 1.98 5.75 4.99
C HIS A 57 1.25 4.69 4.16
N LEU A 58 1.98 3.91 3.36
CA LEU A 58 1.39 2.90 2.49
C LEU A 58 1.73 1.50 2.99
N GLY A 59 0.70 0.67 3.15
CA GLY A 59 0.83 -0.78 3.31
C GLY A 59 0.11 -1.49 2.17
N VAL A 60 0.71 -2.57 1.66
CA VAL A 60 0.11 -3.38 0.58
C VAL A 60 0.06 -4.83 1.02
N ASN A 61 -1.14 -5.41 1.00
CA ASN A 61 -1.38 -6.81 1.25
C ASN A 61 -1.94 -7.47 -0.01
N THR A 62 -1.46 -8.66 -0.33
CA THR A 62 -1.89 -9.44 -1.50
C THR A 62 -2.74 -10.64 -1.11
N PHE A 63 -3.65 -11.04 -1.99
CA PHE A 63 -4.51 -12.20 -1.79
C PHE A 63 -4.61 -13.03 -3.08
N GLY A 64 -4.01 -14.22 -3.08
CA GLY A 64 -4.03 -15.16 -4.21
C GLY A 64 -3.60 -16.55 -3.75
N GLY A 65 -4.55 -17.34 -3.27
CA GLY A 65 -4.31 -18.53 -2.44
C GLY A 65 -4.22 -18.18 -0.95
N ASP A 66 -3.19 -17.42 -0.56
CA ASP A 66 -2.95 -16.96 0.81
C ASP A 66 -2.90 -15.41 0.91
N ALA A 67 -3.13 -14.88 2.11
CA ALA A 67 -3.01 -13.46 2.42
C ALA A 67 -1.58 -13.15 2.90
N GLN A 68 -0.85 -12.30 2.19
CA GLN A 68 0.53 -11.95 2.53
C GLN A 68 0.74 -10.44 2.56
N ALA A 69 1.51 -9.97 3.54
CA ALA A 69 1.96 -8.58 3.58
C ALA A 69 3.08 -8.43 2.56
N HIS A 70 2.82 -7.72 1.47
CA HIS A 70 3.78 -7.48 0.39
C HIS A 70 4.62 -6.24 0.64
N LEU A 71 4.01 -5.22 1.25
CA LEU A 71 4.69 -4.03 1.71
C LEU A 71 4.19 -3.70 3.13
N PRO A 72 5.06 -3.71 4.15
CA PRO A 72 4.69 -3.23 5.48
C PRO A 72 4.36 -1.73 5.44
N LEU A 73 3.50 -1.27 6.34
CA LEU A 73 3.10 0.13 6.43
C LEU A 73 4.34 1.02 6.59
N SER A 74 4.71 1.72 5.53
CA SER A 74 5.93 2.51 5.42
C SER A 74 5.63 3.88 4.86
N ALA A 75 6.41 4.91 5.23
CA ALA A 75 6.23 6.24 4.69
C ALA A 75 6.46 6.24 3.17
N ALA A 76 5.53 6.80 2.40
CA ALA A 76 5.49 6.64 0.95
C ALA A 76 6.73 7.21 0.25
N HIS A 77 7.38 8.22 0.84
CA HIS A 77 8.62 8.81 0.33
C HIS A 77 9.85 7.88 0.48
N GLN A 78 9.77 6.84 1.33
CA GLN A 78 10.85 5.87 1.54
C GLN A 78 10.71 4.63 0.64
N ILE A 79 9.58 4.48 -0.05
CA ILE A 79 9.31 3.35 -0.92
C ILE A 79 10.03 3.57 -2.25
N GLN A 80 11.15 2.87 -2.45
CA GLN A 80 11.96 2.98 -3.67
C GLN A 80 11.38 2.19 -4.86
N GLY A 81 10.43 1.30 -4.59
CA GLY A 81 9.73 0.50 -5.59
C GLY A 81 8.86 -0.55 -4.95
N ILE A 82 7.86 -1.02 -5.69
CA ILE A 82 7.05 -2.18 -5.32
C ILE A 82 7.47 -3.38 -6.18
N GLN A 83 7.66 -4.53 -5.56
CA GLN A 83 7.91 -5.77 -6.28
C GLN A 83 6.66 -6.16 -7.06
N GLU A 84 6.83 -6.65 -8.28
CA GLU A 84 5.70 -7.03 -9.14
C GLU A 84 4.95 -8.22 -8.55
N PHE A 85 3.63 -8.12 -8.61
CA PHE A 85 2.72 -9.20 -8.30
C PHE A 85 2.69 -10.20 -9.45
N VAL A 86 2.74 -11.48 -9.11
CA VAL A 86 2.55 -12.59 -10.04
C VAL A 86 1.21 -13.22 -9.72
N ALA A 87 0.36 -13.36 -10.74
CA ALA A 87 -0.93 -14.01 -10.57
C ALA A 87 -0.74 -15.51 -10.30
N SER A 88 -1.18 -15.99 -9.14
CA SER A 88 -1.10 -17.40 -8.76
C SER A 88 -2.20 -17.78 -7.76
N GLY A 89 -2.60 -19.06 -7.75
CA GLY A 89 -3.59 -19.59 -6.79
C GLY A 89 -5.06 -19.22 -7.07
N GLY A 90 -5.98 -19.63 -6.19
CA GLY A 90 -7.42 -19.28 -6.28
C GLY A 90 -7.75 -17.98 -5.54
N THR A 91 -8.91 -17.36 -5.79
CA THR A 91 -9.36 -16.12 -5.14
C THR A 91 -9.93 -16.40 -3.74
N PRO A 92 -9.24 -16.11 -2.62
CA PRO A 92 -9.66 -16.51 -1.28
C PRO A 92 -10.53 -15.45 -0.58
N LEU A 93 -11.14 -14.53 -1.32
CA LEU A 93 -11.96 -13.44 -0.75
C LEU A 93 -13.09 -13.94 0.16
N ALA A 94 -13.54 -15.19 -0.01
CA ALA A 94 -14.56 -15.80 0.84
C ALA A 94 -14.05 -16.34 2.20
N ARG A 95 -12.73 -16.54 2.40
CA ARG A 95 -12.23 -17.35 3.54
C ARG A 95 -11.73 -16.54 4.74
N ARG A 96 -11.46 -15.24 4.63
CA ARG A 96 -10.77 -14.54 5.74
C ARG A 96 -11.11 -13.06 5.88
N TYR A 97 -12.35 -12.75 6.24
CA TYR A 97 -12.59 -11.59 7.08
C TYR A 97 -12.20 -11.96 8.53
N PRO A 98 -11.21 -11.31 9.16
CA PRO A 98 -10.98 -11.51 10.59
C PRO A 98 -12.18 -10.94 11.34
N LYS A 99 -12.80 -11.75 12.20
CA LYS A 99 -13.79 -11.23 13.16
C LYS A 99 -13.11 -10.18 14.03
N PRO A 100 -13.78 -9.08 14.36
CA PRO A 100 -13.27 -8.12 15.33
C PRO A 100 -13.02 -8.86 16.65
N ILE A 101 -11.81 -8.69 17.16
CA ILE A 101 -11.40 -9.12 18.49
C ILE A 101 -12.24 -8.34 19.52
N ASN A 102 -12.92 -9.09 20.39
CA ASN A 102 -13.66 -8.58 21.54
C ASN A 102 -12.72 -8.50 22.75
#